data_AF-A0A1W9LXF8-F1
#
_entry.id   AF-A0A1W9LXF8-F1
#
_cell.length_a   1.000
_cell.length_b   1.000
_cell.length_c   1.000
_cell.angle_alpha   90.00
_cell.angle_beta   90.00
_cell.angle_gamma   90.00
#
_symmetry.space_group_name_H-M   'P 1'
#
loop_
_entity.id
_entity.type
_entity.pdbx_description
1 polymer ?
#
loop_
_entity_poly.entity_id
_entity_poly.type
_entity_poly.pdbx_seq_one_letter_code
_entity_poly.pdbx_strand_id
1 'polypeptide(L)'
;MVTIPFPQPRERRICLPVAPRALARGRFVTTPPGAPPLAPAVSPAMALKWLEQQLAHNPAVSHVEIHGPGDPLADAGPTLETLDLVRQHFSALTLSLRTLGLGAADCAESLHLHGVRHVTLLVDALDPVVLQQLYSWIRPGKHTMPLARTAVLLAEEQQRAVPALVATGCTVEIAVTIYPTINDGEVGGIARRMAALGAASMTLIPGRATSADEMTPALSADSAMLARLADEARQHLPLVEVAAPAQAALAPVMDATQTGPGKTLPRPGGQRPNVAVVSSNGMEIDLHLGQAMQLLIYGPREDGLACLLGSRPAATGSGTPRWEALAESLSDCCAILATSAGDNPRKVLADHGITVLLSEGDIAATVDVLYGGGKKGKGCKKG
;
A
#
# COMPACT_ATOMS: atom_id res chain seq x y z
N MET A 1 -0.59 6.86 -2.11
CA MET A 1 -0.76 5.42 -2.41
C MET A 1 -2.16 5.22 -2.99
N VAL A 2 -2.41 4.38 -4.00
CA VAL A 2 -3.79 3.85 -4.14
C VAL A 2 -3.97 2.97 -2.94
N THR A 3 -4.65 3.51 -1.95
CA THR A 3 -5.21 2.69 -0.91
C THR A 3 -6.35 1.93 -1.56
N ILE A 4 -6.17 0.63 -1.76
CA ILE A 4 -7.31 -0.24 -1.99
C ILE A 4 -8.28 0.03 -0.83
N PRO A 5 -9.51 0.50 -1.10
CA PRO A 5 -10.44 0.81 -0.04
C PRO A 5 -10.68 -0.45 0.79
N PHE A 6 -10.63 -0.29 2.11
CA PHE A 6 -10.90 -1.34 3.07
C PHE A 6 -12.40 -1.34 3.37
N PRO A 7 -13.23 -2.22 2.77
CA PRO A 7 -14.57 -2.43 3.28
C PRO A 7 -14.47 -3.05 4.68
N GLN A 8 -15.51 -2.84 5.49
CA GLN A 8 -15.63 -3.46 6.81
C GLN A 8 -15.36 -4.96 6.72
N PRO A 9 -14.65 -5.57 7.68
CA PRO A 9 -14.75 -7.00 7.86
C PRO A 9 -16.23 -7.30 8.10
N ARG A 10 -16.90 -7.97 7.16
CA ARG A 10 -18.08 -8.76 7.51
C ARG A 10 -17.62 -9.65 8.66
N GLU A 11 -18.44 -9.86 9.69
CA GLU A 11 -18.05 -10.53 10.96
C GLU A 11 -17.27 -11.86 10.83
N ARG A 12 -17.24 -12.43 9.62
CA ARG A 12 -16.54 -13.66 9.24
C ARG A 12 -15.31 -13.50 8.34
N ARG A 13 -14.82 -12.29 8.02
CA ARG A 13 -13.69 -12.03 7.11
C ARG A 13 -12.53 -11.32 7.84
N ILE A 14 -11.32 -11.84 7.68
CA ILE A 14 -10.06 -11.22 8.12
C ILE A 14 -9.25 -10.80 6.90
N CYS A 15 -8.60 -9.64 6.96
CA CYS A 15 -7.73 -9.16 5.88
C CYS A 15 -6.26 -9.20 6.30
N LEU A 16 -5.40 -9.81 5.49
CA LEU A 16 -3.96 -9.92 5.74
C LEU A 16 -3.18 -8.91 4.90
N PRO A 17 -2.51 -7.91 5.52
CA PRO A 17 -1.76 -6.89 4.79
C PRO A 17 -0.35 -7.40 4.46
N VAL A 18 -0.16 -8.08 3.33
CA VAL A 18 1.15 -8.68 2.97
C VAL A 18 1.77 -8.09 1.72
N ALA A 19 1.05 -7.18 1.06
CA ALA A 19 1.50 -6.58 -0.20
C ALA A 19 2.05 -5.16 0.03
N PRO A 20 3.37 -4.95 0.08
CA PRO A 20 3.96 -3.62 0.34
C PRO A 20 3.99 -2.72 -0.90
N ARG A 21 4.05 -3.31 -2.10
CA ARG A 21 4.30 -2.57 -3.33
C ARG A 21 2.99 -2.14 -3.98
N ALA A 22 2.85 -0.85 -4.27
CA ALA A 22 1.69 -0.32 -4.97
C ALA A 22 1.86 -0.42 -6.50
N LEU A 23 0.77 -0.76 -7.20
CA LEU A 23 0.69 -0.71 -8.66
C LEU A 23 0.20 0.65 -9.20
N ALA A 24 -0.44 1.46 -8.36
CA ALA A 24 -0.91 2.78 -8.73
C ALA A 24 -0.89 3.76 -7.54
N ARG A 25 -0.97 5.06 -7.83
CA ARG A 25 -1.30 6.11 -6.85
C ARG A 25 -2.55 6.87 -7.27
N GLY A 26 -3.57 6.84 -6.43
CA GLY A 26 -4.79 7.62 -6.59
C GLY A 26 -4.54 9.06 -6.19
N ARG A 27 -5.32 9.96 -6.77
CA ARG A 27 -5.31 11.39 -6.44
C ARG A 27 -6.15 11.71 -5.22
N PHE A 28 -7.08 10.83 -4.87
CA PHE A 28 -8.09 11.07 -3.86
C PHE A 28 -7.95 10.13 -2.67
N VAL A 29 -8.41 10.59 -1.51
CA VAL A 29 -8.35 9.84 -0.26
C VAL A 29 -9.60 8.98 -0.14
N THR A 30 -9.40 7.68 0.08
CA THR A 30 -10.49 6.72 0.32
C THR A 30 -10.79 6.51 1.81
N THR A 31 -9.89 6.93 2.70
CA THR A 31 -10.06 6.82 4.16
C THR A 31 -10.85 8.00 4.72
N PRO A 32 -11.80 7.77 5.65
CA PRO A 32 -12.50 8.85 6.33
C PRO A 32 -11.54 9.78 7.11
N PRO A 33 -11.89 11.05 7.30
CA PRO A 33 -11.15 11.93 8.21
C PRO A 33 -11.04 11.33 9.61
N GLY A 34 -9.82 11.30 10.16
CA GLY A 34 -9.56 10.73 11.49
C GLY A 34 -9.43 9.20 11.53
N ALA A 35 -9.53 8.50 10.38
CA ALA A 35 -9.18 7.09 10.31
C ALA A 35 -7.67 6.90 10.58
N PRO A 36 -7.27 5.83 11.28
CA PRO A 36 -5.85 5.53 11.48
C PRO A 36 -5.17 5.29 10.12
N PRO A 37 -3.86 5.59 10.01
CA PRO A 37 -3.11 5.27 8.81
C PRO A 37 -3.18 3.76 8.53
N LEU A 38 -3.09 3.39 7.25
CA LEU A 38 -3.08 1.99 6.86
C LEU A 38 -1.92 1.27 7.54
N ALA A 39 -2.21 0.09 8.07
CA ALA A 39 -1.17 -0.77 8.61
C ALA A 39 -0.12 -1.08 7.52
N PRO A 40 1.17 -1.06 7.86
CA PRO A 40 2.21 -1.47 6.92
C PRO A 40 2.03 -2.95 6.55
N ALA A 41 2.58 -3.33 5.40
CA ALA A 41 2.63 -4.74 5.04
C ALA A 41 3.49 -5.51 6.05
N VAL A 42 3.04 -6.71 6.41
CA VAL A 42 3.76 -7.65 7.26
C VAL A 42 4.29 -8.81 6.42
N SER A 43 5.27 -9.54 6.94
CA SER A 43 5.76 -10.75 6.26
C SER A 43 4.72 -11.86 6.29
N PRO A 44 4.78 -12.83 5.34
CA PRO A 44 3.87 -13.98 5.32
C PRO A 44 3.81 -14.75 6.66
N ALA A 45 4.98 -14.97 7.29
CA ALA A 45 5.05 -15.62 8.59
C ALA A 45 4.39 -14.81 9.73
N MET A 46 4.49 -13.48 9.70
CA MET A 46 3.81 -12.61 10.67
C MET A 46 2.30 -12.59 10.43
N ALA A 47 1.87 -12.57 9.16
CA ALA A 47 0.45 -12.64 8.81
C ALA A 47 -0.19 -13.93 9.32
N LEU A 48 0.48 -15.08 9.17
CA LEU A 48 0.00 -16.36 9.71
C LEU A 48 -0.15 -16.32 11.24
N LYS A 49 0.88 -15.86 11.96
CA LYS A 49 0.82 -15.74 13.43
C LYS A 49 -0.30 -14.84 13.90
N TRP A 50 -0.52 -13.73 13.19
CA TRP A 50 -1.61 -12.82 13.52
C TRP A 50 -2.97 -13.47 13.24
N LEU A 51 -3.12 -14.18 12.12
CA LEU A 51 -4.33 -14.93 11.81
C LEU A 51 -4.65 -15.97 12.90
N GLU A 52 -3.66 -16.75 13.35
CA GLU A 52 -3.80 -17.71 14.45
C GLU A 52 -4.37 -17.05 15.71
N GLN A 53 -3.83 -15.89 16.09
CA GLN A 53 -4.30 -15.12 17.25
C GLN A 53 -5.73 -14.62 17.05
N GLN A 54 -6.09 -14.13 15.86
CA GLN A 54 -7.44 -13.64 15.60
C GLN A 54 -8.48 -14.77 15.62
N LEU A 55 -8.16 -15.92 15.02
CA LEU A 55 -9.05 -17.08 15.00
C LEU A 55 -9.29 -17.67 16.40
N ALA A 56 -8.29 -17.59 17.28
CA ALA A 56 -8.46 -18.00 18.68
C ALA A 56 -9.49 -17.13 19.44
N HIS A 57 -9.62 -15.85 19.07
CA HIS A 57 -10.56 -14.91 19.71
C HIS A 57 -11.89 -14.79 18.96
N ASN A 58 -11.92 -15.14 17.68
CA ASN A 58 -13.11 -15.09 16.84
C ASN A 58 -13.21 -16.32 15.92
N PRO A 59 -13.74 -17.45 16.41
CA PRO A 59 -13.88 -18.67 15.63
C PRO A 59 -14.97 -18.60 14.54
N ALA A 60 -15.76 -17.52 14.47
CA ALA A 60 -16.78 -17.33 13.43
C ALA A 60 -16.18 -16.92 12.07
N VAL A 61 -14.89 -16.58 12.04
CA VAL A 61 -14.16 -16.25 10.82
C VAL A 61 -14.08 -17.48 9.92
N SER A 62 -14.46 -17.29 8.66
CA SER A 62 -14.46 -18.32 7.61
C SER A 62 -13.79 -17.87 6.33
N HIS A 63 -13.43 -16.58 6.22
CA HIS A 63 -12.85 -15.98 5.03
C HIS A 63 -11.58 -15.22 5.39
N VAL A 64 -10.55 -15.38 4.57
CA VAL A 64 -9.30 -14.64 4.67
C VAL A 64 -9.04 -13.96 3.33
N GLU A 65 -8.90 -12.65 3.35
CA GLU A 65 -8.62 -11.84 2.18
C GLU A 65 -7.17 -11.33 2.20
N ILE A 66 -6.41 -11.63 1.16
CA ILE A 66 -5.07 -11.06 0.98
C ILE A 66 -5.19 -9.66 0.42
N HIS A 67 -4.51 -8.70 1.06
CA HIS A 67 -4.66 -7.28 0.79
C HIS A 67 -3.34 -6.48 0.88
N GLY A 68 -3.43 -5.22 0.46
CA GLY A 68 -2.45 -4.14 0.62
C GLY A 68 -2.09 -3.78 2.07
N PRO A 69 -1.13 -2.85 2.22
CA PRO A 69 -1.29 -1.46 1.77
C PRO A 69 -1.06 -1.17 0.28
N GLY A 70 -0.27 -2.00 -0.42
CA GLY A 70 -0.09 -1.98 -1.87
C GLY A 70 -1.07 -2.88 -2.62
N ASP A 71 -0.60 -3.52 -3.70
CA ASP A 71 -1.39 -4.48 -4.48
C ASP A 71 -0.77 -5.88 -4.40
N PRO A 72 -1.53 -6.93 -4.03
CA PRO A 72 -1.04 -8.30 -3.94
C PRO A 72 -0.39 -8.87 -5.19
N LEU A 73 -0.66 -8.32 -6.38
CA LEU A 73 -0.08 -8.77 -7.64
C LEU A 73 1.08 -7.88 -8.12
N ALA A 74 1.39 -6.79 -7.42
CA ALA A 74 2.58 -5.98 -7.70
C ALA A 74 3.89 -6.78 -7.53
N ASP A 75 3.87 -7.67 -6.54
CA ASP A 75 4.84 -8.70 -6.26
C ASP A 75 4.08 -9.91 -5.69
N ALA A 76 3.87 -10.92 -6.53
CA ALA A 76 3.05 -12.07 -6.16
C ALA A 76 3.74 -13.01 -5.14
N GLY A 77 5.06 -12.92 -4.95
CA GLY A 77 5.81 -13.84 -4.08
C GLY A 77 5.25 -13.90 -2.66
N PRO A 78 5.23 -12.78 -1.90
CA PRO A 78 4.68 -12.74 -0.55
C PRO A 78 3.20 -13.14 -0.48
N THR A 79 2.42 -12.80 -1.50
CA THR A 79 1.00 -13.17 -1.63
C THR A 79 0.84 -14.69 -1.70
N LEU A 80 1.55 -15.35 -2.63
CA LEU A 80 1.47 -16.80 -2.82
C LEU A 80 2.00 -17.56 -1.60
N GLU A 81 3.11 -17.11 -1.01
CA GLU A 81 3.65 -17.68 0.24
C GLU A 81 2.63 -17.60 1.38
N THR A 82 1.95 -16.46 1.54
CA THR A 82 0.91 -16.30 2.56
C THR A 82 -0.27 -17.25 2.31
N LEU A 83 -0.73 -17.38 1.06
CA LEU A 83 -1.82 -18.28 0.69
C LEU A 83 -1.46 -19.75 1.02
N ASP A 84 -0.24 -20.17 0.70
CA ASP A 84 0.25 -21.51 1.02
C ASP A 84 0.31 -21.77 2.53
N LEU A 85 0.88 -20.83 3.29
CA LEU A 85 0.97 -20.92 4.75
C LEU A 85 -0.42 -21.03 5.39
N VAL A 86 -1.36 -20.17 5.00
CA VAL A 86 -2.73 -20.19 5.53
C VAL A 86 -3.41 -21.50 5.17
N ARG A 87 -3.28 -21.98 3.94
CA ARG A 87 -3.91 -23.22 3.50
C ARG A 87 -3.36 -24.46 4.22
N GLN A 88 -2.06 -24.49 4.51
CA GLN A 88 -1.43 -25.58 5.27
C GLN A 88 -1.97 -25.67 6.70
N HIS A 89 -2.24 -24.54 7.35
CA HIS A 89 -2.69 -24.49 8.75
C HIS A 89 -4.22 -24.47 8.89
N PHE A 90 -4.92 -23.90 7.92
CA PHE A 90 -6.35 -23.58 7.98
C PHE A 90 -7.07 -23.90 6.66
N SER A 91 -7.06 -25.17 6.26
CA SER A 91 -7.65 -25.64 4.99
C SER A 91 -9.16 -25.39 4.84
N ALA A 92 -9.89 -25.15 5.93
CA ALA A 92 -11.32 -24.85 5.93
C ALA A 92 -11.64 -23.38 5.61
N LEU A 93 -10.66 -22.47 5.65
CA LEU A 93 -10.87 -21.05 5.37
C LEU A 93 -10.99 -20.82 3.86
N THR A 94 -11.96 -19.99 3.49
CA THR A 94 -12.09 -19.52 2.10
C THR A 94 -11.08 -18.40 1.87
N LEU A 95 -10.19 -18.59 0.90
CA LEU A 95 -9.17 -17.59 0.55
C LEU A 95 -9.67 -16.68 -0.57
N SER A 96 -9.49 -15.38 -0.37
CA SER A 96 -9.80 -14.35 -1.34
C SER A 96 -8.64 -13.38 -1.56
N LEU A 97 -8.67 -12.69 -2.69
CA LEU A 97 -7.66 -11.70 -3.08
C LEU A 97 -8.37 -10.41 -3.51
N ARG A 98 -7.88 -9.24 -3.08
CA ARG A 98 -8.29 -7.97 -3.68
C ARG A 98 -7.13 -7.33 -4.44
N THR A 99 -7.37 -6.92 -5.69
CA THR A 99 -6.34 -6.37 -6.58
C THR A 99 -6.93 -5.35 -7.55
N LEU A 100 -6.08 -4.46 -8.07
CA LEU A 100 -6.35 -3.54 -9.16
C LEU A 100 -6.52 -4.28 -10.50
N GLY A 101 -6.00 -5.51 -10.63
CA GLY A 101 -6.21 -6.38 -11.79
C GLY A 101 -5.09 -6.41 -12.83
N LEU A 102 -4.04 -5.60 -12.69
CA LEU A 102 -2.86 -5.66 -13.57
C LEU A 102 -2.15 -7.00 -13.43
N GLY A 103 -2.03 -7.77 -14.53
CA GLY A 103 -1.42 -9.10 -14.53
C GLY A 103 -2.28 -10.19 -13.87
N ALA A 104 -3.51 -9.88 -13.45
CA ALA A 104 -4.37 -10.85 -12.77
C ALA A 104 -4.78 -12.02 -13.67
N ALA A 105 -4.95 -11.78 -14.97
CA ALA A 105 -5.22 -12.83 -15.94
C ALA A 105 -4.07 -13.85 -16.03
N ASP A 106 -2.82 -13.37 -16.03
CA ASP A 106 -1.64 -14.25 -16.12
C ASP A 106 -1.41 -15.02 -14.82
N CYS A 107 -1.83 -14.45 -13.69
CA CYS A 107 -1.77 -15.10 -12.37
C CYS A 107 -2.96 -16.01 -12.08
N ALA A 108 -4.00 -16.05 -12.92
CA ALA A 108 -5.29 -16.67 -12.59
C ALA A 108 -5.18 -18.15 -12.19
N GLU A 109 -4.40 -18.94 -12.95
CA GLU A 109 -4.18 -20.36 -12.66
C GLU A 109 -3.38 -20.55 -11.37
N SER A 110 -2.31 -19.77 -11.19
CA SER A 110 -1.51 -19.81 -9.97
C SER A 110 -2.34 -19.49 -8.73
N LEU A 111 -3.15 -18.43 -8.76
CA LEU A 111 -4.04 -18.05 -7.66
C LEU A 111 -5.01 -19.19 -7.31
N HIS A 112 -5.63 -19.79 -8.31
CA HIS A 112 -6.52 -20.94 -8.11
C HIS A 112 -5.78 -22.13 -7.48
N LEU A 113 -4.60 -22.47 -7.99
CA LEU A 113 -3.75 -23.54 -7.47
C LEU A 113 -3.29 -23.28 -6.03
N HIS A 114 -3.23 -22.03 -5.58
CA HIS A 114 -2.95 -21.65 -4.18
C HIS A 114 -4.21 -21.57 -3.32
N GLY A 115 -5.37 -21.94 -3.85
CA GLY A 115 -6.63 -22.07 -3.10
C GLY A 115 -7.49 -20.81 -3.08
N VAL A 116 -7.15 -19.78 -3.86
CA VAL A 116 -8.01 -18.60 -4.01
C VAL A 116 -9.31 -19.00 -4.69
N ARG A 117 -10.45 -18.64 -4.08
CA ARG A 117 -11.79 -18.91 -4.60
C ARG A 117 -12.56 -17.65 -4.98
N HIS A 118 -12.21 -16.52 -4.36
CA HIS A 118 -12.84 -15.24 -4.64
C HIS A 118 -11.79 -14.19 -4.97
N VAL A 119 -12.03 -13.39 -6.01
CA VAL A 119 -11.18 -12.26 -6.36
C VAL A 119 -12.03 -11.00 -6.47
N THR A 120 -11.73 -9.99 -5.66
CA THR A 120 -12.29 -8.65 -5.83
C THR A 120 -11.38 -7.82 -6.73
N LEU A 121 -11.89 -7.40 -7.89
CA LEU A 121 -11.21 -6.46 -8.80
C LEU A 121 -11.68 -5.03 -8.54
N LEU A 122 -10.73 -4.11 -8.35
CA LEU A 122 -11.00 -2.69 -8.22
C LEU A 122 -11.09 -2.06 -9.59
N VAL A 123 -12.29 -1.71 -10.04
CA VAL A 123 -12.54 -1.14 -11.36
C VAL A 123 -13.24 0.19 -11.18
N ASP A 124 -12.46 1.24 -10.89
CA ASP A 124 -13.03 2.57 -10.63
C ASP A 124 -13.52 3.27 -11.91
N ALA A 125 -12.99 2.91 -13.08
CA ALA A 125 -13.44 3.38 -14.40
C ALA A 125 -12.96 2.41 -15.50
N LEU A 126 -13.62 2.44 -16.66
CA LEU A 126 -13.13 1.77 -17.87
C LEU A 126 -12.71 2.76 -18.95
N ASP A 127 -13.21 4.01 -18.92
CA ASP A 127 -12.69 5.08 -19.76
C ASP A 127 -11.26 5.49 -19.31
N PRO A 128 -10.25 5.36 -20.19
CA PRO A 128 -8.88 5.79 -19.90
C PRO A 128 -8.77 7.28 -19.55
N VAL A 129 -9.67 8.14 -20.02
CA VAL A 129 -9.70 9.57 -19.68
C VAL A 129 -10.12 9.77 -18.23
N VAL A 130 -11.12 9.02 -17.75
CA VAL A 130 -11.54 9.05 -16.34
C VAL A 130 -10.44 8.45 -15.45
N LEU A 131 -9.82 7.35 -15.85
CA LEU A 131 -8.69 6.75 -15.12
C LEU A 131 -7.52 7.74 -14.92
N GLN A 132 -7.23 8.59 -15.90
CA GLN A 132 -6.21 9.64 -15.79
C GLN A 132 -6.57 10.73 -14.75
N GLN A 133 -7.86 10.98 -14.54
CA GLN A 133 -8.36 11.90 -13.52
C GLN A 133 -8.35 11.27 -12.11
N LEU A 134 -8.43 9.94 -12.02
CA LEU A 134 -8.43 9.19 -10.77
C LEU A 134 -7.00 8.92 -10.25
N TYR A 135 -6.05 8.64 -11.14
CA TYR A 135 -4.69 8.24 -10.77
C TYR A 135 -3.63 9.30 -11.10
N SER A 136 -2.67 9.49 -10.20
CA SER A 136 -1.45 10.27 -10.44
C SER A 136 -0.43 9.48 -11.26
N TRP A 137 -0.36 8.17 -11.03
CA TRP A 137 0.47 7.23 -11.79
C TRP A 137 -0.08 5.81 -11.68
N ILE A 138 0.17 5.00 -12.71
CA ILE A 138 -0.07 3.55 -12.76
C ILE A 138 1.23 2.92 -13.28
N ARG A 139 1.71 1.86 -12.63
CA ARG A 139 3.01 1.21 -12.91
C ARG A 139 2.84 -0.29 -13.16
N PRO A 140 2.60 -0.70 -14.42
CA PRO A 140 2.65 -2.11 -14.80
C PRO A 140 4.11 -2.61 -14.76
N GLY A 141 4.41 -3.52 -13.83
CA GLY A 141 5.75 -4.13 -13.73
C GLY A 141 6.85 -3.16 -13.29
N LYS A 142 8.02 -3.25 -13.95
CA LYS A 142 9.26 -2.53 -13.57
C LYS A 142 9.59 -1.31 -14.45
N HIS A 143 8.85 -1.08 -15.53
CA HIS A 143 9.14 0.00 -16.48
C HIS A 143 8.18 1.19 -16.28
N THR A 144 8.71 2.41 -16.42
CA THR A 144 7.91 3.63 -16.38
C THR A 144 7.28 3.87 -17.74
N MET A 145 5.96 4.08 -17.76
CA MET A 145 5.20 4.40 -18.96
C MET A 145 4.28 5.61 -18.69
N PRO A 146 4.00 6.48 -19.68
CA PRO A 146 3.10 7.62 -19.48
C PRO A 146 1.72 7.19 -19.00
N LEU A 147 1.10 8.00 -18.12
CA LEU A 147 -0.20 7.69 -17.51
C LEU A 147 -1.29 7.41 -18.56
N ALA A 148 -1.31 8.15 -19.66
CA ALA A 148 -2.27 7.94 -20.74
C ALA A 148 -2.21 6.51 -21.32
N ARG A 149 -1.01 5.93 -21.45
CA ARG A 149 -0.85 4.56 -21.94
C ARG A 149 -1.15 3.54 -20.84
N THR A 150 -0.76 3.80 -19.60
CA THR A 150 -1.01 2.86 -18.49
C THR A 150 -2.47 2.82 -18.07
N ALA A 151 -3.23 3.91 -18.29
CA ALA A 151 -4.68 3.94 -18.11
C ALA A 151 -5.40 3.01 -19.11
N VAL A 152 -5.02 3.06 -20.39
CA VAL A 152 -5.54 2.13 -21.41
C VAL A 152 -5.22 0.69 -21.03
N LEU A 153 -3.95 0.41 -20.71
CA LEU A 153 -3.52 -0.93 -20.31
C LEU A 153 -4.26 -1.43 -19.07
N LEU A 154 -4.48 -0.58 -18.06
CA LEU A 154 -5.21 -0.97 -16.86
C LEU A 154 -6.64 -1.43 -17.19
N ALA A 155 -7.37 -0.64 -17.99
CA ALA A 155 -8.72 -0.99 -18.40
C ALA A 155 -8.78 -2.29 -19.22
N GLU A 156 -7.79 -2.52 -20.09
CA GLU A 156 -7.67 -3.76 -20.87
C GLU A 156 -7.37 -4.97 -19.97
N GLU A 157 -6.41 -4.84 -19.07
CA GLU A 157 -6.01 -5.91 -18.13
C GLU A 157 -7.14 -6.29 -17.18
N GLN A 158 -7.89 -5.32 -16.66
CA GLN A 158 -9.05 -5.59 -15.81
C GLN A 158 -10.13 -6.37 -16.55
N GLN A 159 -10.41 -6.01 -17.82
CA GLN A 159 -11.36 -6.74 -18.65
C GLN A 159 -10.85 -8.15 -19.01
N ARG A 160 -9.54 -8.32 -19.20
CA ARG A 160 -8.92 -9.63 -19.45
C ARG A 160 -8.92 -10.51 -18.20
N ALA A 161 -8.78 -9.92 -17.01
CA ALA A 161 -8.73 -10.62 -15.74
C ALA A 161 -10.02 -11.37 -15.42
N VAL A 162 -11.19 -10.76 -15.64
CA VAL A 162 -12.48 -11.36 -15.30
C VAL A 162 -12.68 -12.75 -15.93
N PRO A 163 -12.67 -12.91 -17.28
CA PRO A 163 -12.91 -14.22 -17.88
C PRO A 163 -11.78 -15.22 -17.56
N ALA A 164 -10.54 -14.77 -17.41
CA ALA A 164 -9.42 -15.63 -17.03
C ALA A 164 -9.60 -16.23 -15.63
N LEU A 165 -10.02 -15.41 -14.65
CA LEU A 165 -10.30 -15.86 -13.28
C LEU A 165 -11.56 -16.73 -13.21
N VAL A 166 -12.61 -16.38 -13.95
CA VAL A 166 -13.85 -17.19 -14.01
C VAL A 166 -13.57 -18.56 -14.62
N ALA A 167 -12.72 -18.64 -15.65
CA ALA A 167 -12.36 -19.90 -16.31
C ALA A 167 -11.62 -20.87 -15.38
N THR A 168 -10.91 -20.38 -14.36
CA THR A 168 -10.31 -21.24 -13.33
C THR A 168 -11.32 -21.64 -12.25
N GLY A 169 -12.53 -21.10 -12.25
CA GLY A 169 -13.55 -21.37 -11.24
C GLY A 169 -13.49 -20.44 -10.03
N CYS A 170 -12.79 -19.30 -10.13
CA CYS A 170 -12.88 -18.24 -9.13
C CYS A 170 -14.17 -17.44 -9.32
N THR A 171 -14.78 -17.03 -8.22
CA THR A 171 -15.85 -16.02 -8.23
C THR A 171 -15.21 -14.63 -8.29
N VAL A 172 -15.58 -13.83 -9.30
CA VAL A 172 -15.05 -12.47 -9.47
C VAL A 172 -16.07 -11.44 -9.00
N GLU A 173 -15.66 -10.57 -8.09
CA GLU A 173 -16.46 -9.47 -7.54
C GLU A 173 -15.85 -8.15 -8.00
N ILE A 174 -16.68 -7.18 -8.41
CA ILE A 174 -16.20 -5.85 -8.82
C ILE A 174 -16.38 -4.88 -7.66
N ALA A 175 -15.35 -4.11 -7.34
CA ALA A 175 -15.46 -2.99 -6.41
C ALA A 175 -15.21 -1.69 -7.16
N VAL A 176 -16.10 -0.71 -6.98
CA VAL A 176 -16.02 0.61 -7.61
C VAL A 176 -16.04 1.67 -6.52
N THR A 177 -14.99 2.48 -6.44
CA THR A 177 -14.95 3.63 -5.53
C THR A 177 -15.57 4.83 -6.22
N ILE A 178 -16.62 5.40 -5.64
CA ILE A 178 -17.40 6.49 -6.25
C ILE A 178 -16.82 7.84 -5.84
N TYR A 179 -16.32 8.57 -6.83
CA TYR A 179 -15.91 9.96 -6.73
C TYR A 179 -16.90 10.81 -7.52
N PRO A 180 -17.78 11.55 -6.84
CA PRO A 180 -18.82 12.34 -7.51
C PRO A 180 -18.23 13.26 -8.57
N THR A 181 -18.92 13.37 -9.72
CA THR A 181 -18.54 14.19 -10.90
C THR A 181 -17.34 13.70 -11.70
N ILE A 182 -16.66 12.64 -11.23
CA ILE A 182 -15.47 12.09 -11.89
C ILE A 182 -15.80 10.76 -12.57
N ASN A 183 -16.31 9.78 -11.81
CA ASN A 183 -16.55 8.43 -12.32
C ASN A 183 -17.96 7.89 -12.02
N ASP A 184 -18.84 8.70 -11.46
CA ASP A 184 -20.21 8.30 -11.16
C ASP A 184 -21.01 7.96 -12.42
N GLY A 185 -20.71 8.60 -13.55
CA GLY A 185 -21.29 8.25 -14.85
C GLY A 185 -20.81 6.90 -15.43
N GLU A 186 -19.75 6.29 -14.90
CA GLU A 186 -19.19 5.04 -15.43
C GLU A 186 -19.90 3.79 -14.87
N VAL A 187 -20.60 3.88 -13.73
CA VAL A 187 -21.05 2.71 -12.95
C VAL A 187 -21.90 1.74 -13.76
N GLY A 188 -22.92 2.21 -14.45
CA GLY A 188 -23.76 1.36 -15.30
C GLY A 188 -22.96 0.70 -16.43
N GLY A 189 -22.01 1.43 -17.03
CA GLY A 189 -21.12 0.93 -18.08
C GLY A 189 -20.18 -0.18 -17.59
N ILE A 190 -19.57 0.03 -16.41
CA ILE A 190 -18.75 -0.98 -15.73
C ILE A 190 -19.58 -2.22 -15.43
N ALA A 191 -20.76 -2.06 -14.81
CA ALA A 191 -21.64 -3.17 -14.44
C ALA A 191 -22.02 -4.02 -15.66
N ARG A 192 -22.46 -3.37 -16.74
CA ARG A 192 -22.77 -4.04 -18.02
C ARG A 192 -21.59 -4.81 -18.57
N ARG A 193 -20.41 -4.18 -18.62
CA ARG A 193 -19.22 -4.79 -19.22
C ARG A 193 -18.72 -5.96 -18.39
N MET A 194 -18.62 -5.79 -17.07
CA MET A 194 -18.11 -6.82 -16.17
C MET A 194 -19.07 -8.01 -16.04
N ALA A 195 -20.39 -7.78 -16.06
CA ALA A 195 -21.39 -8.84 -16.14
C ALA A 195 -21.21 -9.70 -17.39
N ALA A 196 -21.04 -9.06 -18.56
CA ALA A 196 -20.84 -9.77 -19.83
C ALA A 196 -19.54 -10.61 -19.84
N LEU A 197 -18.56 -10.25 -19.01
CA LEU A 197 -17.30 -10.98 -18.85
C LEU A 197 -17.36 -12.08 -17.78
N GLY A 198 -18.44 -12.15 -17.00
CA GLY A 198 -18.66 -13.21 -15.99
C GLY A 198 -18.49 -12.77 -14.54
N ALA A 199 -18.43 -11.48 -14.22
CA ALA A 199 -18.42 -11.02 -12.84
C ALA A 199 -19.73 -11.39 -12.11
N ALA A 200 -19.62 -11.79 -10.85
CA ALA A 200 -20.74 -12.30 -10.06
C ALA A 200 -21.48 -11.19 -9.29
N SER A 201 -20.77 -10.15 -8.86
CA SER A 201 -21.31 -9.08 -8.03
C SER A 201 -20.56 -7.77 -8.19
N MET A 202 -21.16 -6.70 -7.67
CA MET A 202 -20.55 -5.38 -7.59
C MET A 202 -20.76 -4.75 -6.21
N THR A 203 -19.74 -4.08 -5.69
CA THR A 203 -19.81 -3.28 -4.48
C THR A 203 -19.43 -1.84 -4.79
N LEU A 204 -20.31 -0.90 -4.48
CA LEU A 204 -20.04 0.53 -4.57
C LEU A 204 -19.48 1.03 -3.25
N ILE A 205 -18.35 1.73 -3.29
CA ILE A 205 -17.64 2.22 -2.12
C ILE A 205 -17.66 3.76 -2.16
N PRO A 206 -18.12 4.45 -1.10
CA PRO A 206 -18.10 5.90 -1.08
C PRO A 206 -16.67 6.45 -1.05
N GLY A 207 -16.28 7.21 -2.07
CA GLY A 207 -15.02 7.94 -2.14
C GLY A 207 -15.18 9.42 -1.77
N ARG A 208 -14.06 10.08 -1.45
CA ARG A 208 -14.00 11.52 -1.19
C ARG A 208 -13.01 12.18 -2.13
N ALA A 209 -13.49 13.07 -2.98
CA ALA A 209 -12.62 13.88 -3.83
C ALA A 209 -12.18 15.13 -3.03
N THR A 210 -11.02 15.06 -2.39
CA THR A 210 -10.34 16.23 -1.79
C THR A 210 -9.47 16.90 -2.85
N SER A 211 -9.67 18.19 -3.10
CA SER A 211 -8.69 18.99 -3.85
C SER A 211 -7.42 19.19 -3.02
N ALA A 212 -6.29 19.41 -3.68
CA ALA A 212 -5.03 19.77 -3.02
C ALA A 212 -5.13 21.12 -2.26
N ASP A 213 -6.08 21.98 -2.64
CA ASP A 213 -6.51 23.12 -1.85
C ASP A 213 -7.44 22.67 -0.73
N GLU A 214 -6.99 22.79 0.52
CA GLU A 214 -7.72 22.42 1.75
C GLU A 214 -9.03 23.21 1.97
N MET A 215 -9.29 24.22 1.13
CA MET A 215 -10.37 25.19 1.28
C MET A 215 -11.66 24.80 0.55
N THR A 216 -11.62 23.82 -0.35
CA THR A 216 -12.83 23.33 -1.05
C THR A 216 -13.40 22.11 -0.30
N PRO A 217 -14.70 22.10 0.06
CA PRO A 217 -15.30 20.94 0.70
C PRO A 217 -15.17 19.71 -0.19
N ALA A 218 -14.63 18.62 0.36
CA ALA A 218 -14.52 17.37 -0.38
C ALA A 218 -15.91 16.87 -0.79
N LEU A 219 -16.12 16.65 -2.09
CA LEU A 219 -17.33 16.01 -2.58
C LEU A 219 -17.31 14.54 -2.16
N SER A 220 -18.37 14.12 -1.48
CA SER A 220 -18.58 12.75 -1.02
C SER A 220 -19.87 12.24 -1.65
N ALA A 221 -19.87 10.99 -2.12
CA ALA A 221 -21.10 10.37 -2.61
C ALA A 221 -22.09 10.23 -1.45
N ASP A 222 -23.26 10.85 -1.57
CA ASP A 222 -24.32 10.70 -0.58
C ASP A 222 -25.11 9.41 -0.78
N SER A 223 -25.95 9.06 0.20
CA SER A 223 -26.73 7.83 0.17
C SER A 223 -27.73 7.78 -1.00
N ALA A 224 -28.27 8.93 -1.43
CA ALA A 224 -29.24 8.99 -2.53
C ALA A 224 -28.56 8.72 -3.88
N MET A 225 -27.39 9.30 -4.09
CA MET A 225 -26.54 9.06 -5.24
C MET A 225 -26.11 7.60 -5.31
N LEU A 226 -25.59 7.03 -4.21
CA LEU A 226 -25.16 5.63 -4.17
C LEU A 226 -26.32 4.67 -4.43
N ALA A 227 -27.53 4.95 -3.92
CA ALA A 227 -28.72 4.16 -4.20
C ALA A 227 -29.07 4.18 -5.69
N ARG A 228 -29.08 5.37 -6.32
CA ARG A 228 -29.32 5.51 -7.77
C ARG A 228 -28.29 4.73 -8.59
N LEU A 229 -27.00 4.89 -8.29
CA LEU A 229 -25.93 4.19 -8.99
C LEU A 229 -26.00 2.67 -8.80
N ALA A 230 -26.41 2.21 -7.61
CA ALA A 230 -26.64 0.80 -7.36
C ALA A 230 -27.81 0.27 -8.20
N ASP A 231 -28.90 1.03 -8.35
CA ASP A 231 -30.03 0.65 -9.20
C ASP A 231 -29.66 0.60 -10.69
N GLU A 232 -28.82 1.54 -11.16
CA GLU A 232 -28.25 1.50 -12.51
C GLU A 232 -27.41 0.24 -12.73
N ALA A 233 -26.53 -0.11 -11.77
CA ALA A 233 -25.75 -1.34 -11.84
C ALA A 233 -26.61 -2.61 -11.79
N ARG A 234 -27.71 -2.60 -11.02
CA ARG A 234 -28.64 -3.75 -10.88
C ARG A 234 -29.35 -4.16 -12.16
N GLN A 235 -29.41 -3.26 -13.14
CA GLN A 235 -29.91 -3.59 -14.48
C GLN A 235 -29.03 -4.63 -15.19
N HIS A 236 -27.79 -4.81 -14.74
CA HIS A 236 -26.80 -5.69 -15.37
C HIS A 236 -26.22 -6.76 -14.43
N LEU A 237 -26.01 -6.44 -13.16
CA LEU A 237 -25.54 -7.38 -12.13
C LEU A 237 -26.60 -7.53 -11.04
N PRO A 238 -27.13 -8.73 -10.76
CA PRO A 238 -28.20 -8.87 -9.78
C PRO A 238 -27.75 -8.58 -8.35
N LEU A 239 -26.49 -8.90 -8.01
CA LEU A 239 -25.94 -8.69 -6.68
C LEU A 239 -25.11 -7.40 -6.65
N VAL A 240 -25.76 -6.30 -6.26
CA VAL A 240 -25.11 -5.00 -6.05
C VAL A 240 -25.31 -4.51 -4.63
N GLU A 241 -24.21 -4.23 -3.97
CA GLU A 241 -24.17 -3.71 -2.61
C GLU A 241 -23.55 -2.31 -2.57
N VAL A 242 -23.94 -1.53 -1.56
CA VAL A 242 -23.27 -0.28 -1.22
C VAL A 242 -22.54 -0.54 0.09
N ALA A 243 -21.22 -0.40 0.07
CA ALA A 243 -20.42 -0.54 1.27
C ALA A 243 -20.81 0.55 2.28
N ALA A 244 -20.96 0.15 3.54
CA ALA A 244 -21.00 1.12 4.63
C ALA A 244 -19.70 1.96 4.62
N PRO A 245 -19.73 3.22 5.07
CA PRO A 245 -18.52 4.01 5.25
C PRO A 245 -17.50 3.19 6.02
N ALA A 246 -16.27 3.07 5.51
CA ALA A 246 -15.23 2.27 6.12
C ALA A 246 -15.01 2.74 7.57
N GLN A 247 -15.36 1.93 8.57
CA GLN A 247 -14.65 2.00 9.84
C GLN A 247 -13.38 1.18 9.68
N ALA A 248 -12.34 1.56 10.41
CA ALA A 248 -11.06 0.90 10.40
C ALA A 248 -11.27 -0.61 10.46
N ALA A 249 -10.84 -1.32 9.41
CA ALA A 249 -10.79 -2.76 9.51
C ALA A 249 -9.89 -3.14 10.68
N LEU A 250 -10.16 -4.31 11.24
CA LEU A 250 -9.28 -5.01 12.15
C LEU A 250 -8.00 -5.39 11.39
N ALA A 251 -7.18 -4.39 11.06
CA ALA A 251 -5.80 -4.56 10.71
C ALA A 251 -5.04 -4.91 11.99
N PRO A 252 -3.88 -5.59 11.91
CA PRO A 252 -3.04 -5.78 13.07
C PRO A 252 -2.80 -4.43 13.76
N VAL A 253 -3.44 -4.23 14.92
CA VAL A 253 -3.09 -3.16 15.84
C VAL A 253 -1.74 -3.56 16.38
N MET A 254 -0.70 -3.00 15.80
CA MET A 254 0.60 -3.01 16.45
C MET A 254 0.44 -2.15 17.71
N ASP A 255 0.28 -2.81 18.84
CA ASP A 255 0.71 -2.23 20.09
C ASP A 255 2.19 -1.88 19.88
N ALA A 256 2.52 -0.59 19.91
CA ALA A 256 3.86 -0.06 19.72
C ALA A 256 4.86 -0.58 20.79
N THR A 257 4.43 -1.50 21.64
CA THR A 257 5.19 -2.13 22.72
C THR A 257 5.42 -3.63 22.55
N GLN A 258 4.89 -4.28 21.50
CA GLN A 258 5.12 -5.73 21.27
C GLN A 258 5.66 -6.03 19.87
N THR A 259 6.79 -5.41 19.53
CA THR A 259 7.77 -6.04 18.64
C THR A 259 8.59 -7.03 19.46
N GLY A 260 8.38 -8.33 19.22
CA GLY A 260 9.34 -9.37 19.58
C GLY A 260 10.73 -9.06 19.00
N PRO A 261 11.79 -9.66 19.55
CA PRO A 261 13.00 -8.96 19.92
C PRO A 261 13.79 -8.42 18.72
N GLY A 262 14.04 -7.10 18.74
CA GLY A 262 15.30 -6.54 18.24
C GLY A 262 15.35 -6.05 16.80
N LYS A 263 14.69 -4.93 16.49
CA LYS A 263 15.35 -3.85 15.73
C LYS A 263 15.00 -2.51 16.36
N THR A 264 15.77 -2.17 17.40
CA THR A 264 15.90 -0.81 17.90
C THR A 264 16.14 0.10 16.70
N LEU A 265 15.32 1.16 16.51
CA LEU A 265 15.66 2.21 15.56
C LEU A 265 17.11 2.64 15.84
N PRO A 266 17.98 2.71 14.82
CA PRO A 266 19.36 3.14 15.01
C PRO A 266 19.32 4.53 15.63
N ARG A 267 19.77 4.63 16.89
CA ARG A 267 19.85 5.92 17.58
C ARG A 267 21.20 6.53 17.23
N PRO A 268 21.23 7.73 16.63
CA PRO A 268 22.48 8.47 16.44
C PRO A 268 23.16 8.67 17.79
N GLY A 269 24.43 8.27 17.90
CA GLY A 269 25.18 8.33 19.17
C GLY A 269 26.57 7.69 19.09
N GLY A 270 27.46 8.08 20.00
CA GLY A 270 28.83 7.56 20.06
C GLY A 270 29.66 7.91 18.81
N GLN A 271 30.23 6.89 18.15
CA GLN A 271 31.09 7.07 16.96
C GLN A 271 30.31 7.34 15.66
N ARG A 272 28.97 7.26 15.67
CA ARG A 272 28.12 7.49 14.49
C ARG A 272 26.96 8.44 14.78
N PRO A 273 27.25 9.75 14.93
CA PRO A 273 26.25 10.74 15.33
C PRO A 273 25.32 11.18 14.20
N ASN A 274 25.56 10.76 12.95
CA ASN A 274 24.92 11.36 11.77
C ASN A 274 23.89 10.44 11.09
N VAL A 275 22.97 11.05 10.33
CA VAL A 275 22.00 10.35 9.47
C VAL A 275 22.13 10.89 8.05
N ALA A 276 22.27 9.99 7.08
CA ALA A 276 22.31 10.34 5.67
C ALA A 276 20.90 10.29 5.06
N VAL A 277 20.60 11.21 4.14
CA VAL A 277 19.28 11.34 3.54
C VAL A 277 19.39 11.48 2.02
N VAL A 278 18.55 10.73 1.31
CA VAL A 278 18.49 10.71 -0.14
C VAL A 278 17.30 11.54 -0.61
N SER A 279 17.59 12.67 -1.28
CA SER A 279 16.59 13.66 -1.71
C SER A 279 16.98 14.32 -3.02
N SER A 280 16.00 14.64 -3.87
CA SER A 280 16.19 15.40 -5.11
C SER A 280 16.15 16.92 -4.90
N ASN A 281 15.42 17.38 -3.89
CA ASN A 281 15.12 18.79 -3.65
C ASN A 281 15.65 19.31 -2.30
N GLY A 282 16.16 18.41 -1.44
CA GLY A 282 16.68 18.73 -0.12
C GLY A 282 15.64 19.06 0.95
N MET A 283 14.35 18.82 0.66
CA MET A 283 13.23 19.03 1.57
C MET A 283 12.51 17.73 1.93
N GLU A 284 12.40 16.81 0.97
CA GLU A 284 11.66 15.55 1.14
C GLU A 284 12.53 14.33 0.82
N ILE A 285 12.24 13.21 1.48
CA ILE A 285 12.78 11.90 1.15
C ILE A 285 11.97 11.37 -0.04
N ASP A 286 12.48 11.56 -1.25
CA ASP A 286 11.74 11.33 -2.51
C ASP A 286 12.50 10.46 -3.52
N LEU A 287 13.75 10.10 -3.22
CA LEU A 287 14.62 9.33 -4.12
C LEU A 287 14.92 7.91 -3.63
N HIS A 288 15.06 6.99 -4.59
CA HIS A 288 15.63 5.67 -4.36
C HIS A 288 17.14 5.79 -4.15
N LEU A 289 17.71 5.01 -3.22
CA LEU A 289 19.13 5.07 -2.85
C LEU A 289 20.09 4.99 -4.05
N GLY A 290 19.82 4.10 -5.01
CA GLY A 290 20.63 3.95 -6.21
C GLY A 290 20.54 5.08 -7.24
N GLN A 291 19.56 5.97 -7.11
CA GLN A 291 19.39 7.17 -7.95
C GLN A 291 20.03 8.41 -7.32
N ALA A 292 20.43 8.33 -6.05
CA ALA A 292 21.11 9.42 -5.37
C ALA A 292 22.42 9.76 -6.11
N MET A 293 22.58 11.02 -6.47
CA MET A 293 23.88 11.58 -6.89
C MET A 293 24.65 12.11 -5.68
N GLN A 294 23.92 12.55 -4.65
CA GLN A 294 24.45 13.05 -3.38
C GLN A 294 23.53 12.62 -2.24
N LEU A 295 24.09 12.55 -1.03
CA LEU A 295 23.37 12.31 0.21
C LEU A 295 23.57 13.51 1.13
N LEU A 296 22.47 13.97 1.73
CA LEU A 296 22.46 15.04 2.73
C LEU A 296 22.76 14.45 4.10
N ILE A 297 23.73 15.00 4.81
CA ILE A 297 24.18 14.50 6.10
C ILE A 297 23.62 15.39 7.20
N TYR A 298 22.76 14.83 8.04
CA TYR A 298 22.20 15.48 9.21
C TYR A 298 22.92 15.01 10.47
N GLY A 299 23.09 15.92 11.43
CA GLY A 299 23.77 15.65 12.69
C GLY A 299 23.28 16.55 13.82
N PRO A 300 23.67 16.26 15.07
CA PRO A 300 23.23 17.02 16.23
C PRO A 300 23.90 18.40 16.29
N ARG A 301 23.12 19.44 16.59
CA ARG A 301 23.59 20.78 16.94
C ARG A 301 23.75 20.92 18.47
N GLU A 302 24.44 21.96 18.93
CA GLU A 302 24.66 22.27 20.36
C GLU A 302 23.35 22.35 21.20
N ASP A 303 22.21 22.60 20.56
CA ASP A 303 20.87 22.68 21.18
C ASP A 303 20.13 21.33 21.21
N GLY A 304 20.75 20.25 20.71
CA GLY A 304 20.18 18.89 20.67
C GLY A 304 19.23 18.62 19.50
N LEU A 305 19.02 19.59 18.61
CA LEU A 305 18.22 19.41 17.38
C LEU A 305 19.10 18.93 16.22
N ALA A 306 18.51 18.21 15.28
CA ALA A 306 19.22 17.79 14.07
C ALA A 306 19.30 18.94 13.06
N CYS A 307 20.48 19.21 12.53
CA CYS A 307 20.69 20.17 11.45
C CYS A 307 21.44 19.53 10.28
N LEU A 308 21.33 20.13 9.10
CA LEU A 308 22.10 19.73 7.93
C LEU A 308 23.58 20.13 8.14
N LEU A 309 24.47 19.15 8.20
CA LEU A 309 25.93 19.36 8.32
C LEU A 309 26.60 19.55 6.96
N GLY A 310 26.03 19.00 5.90
CA GLY A 310 26.57 19.10 4.54
C GLY A 310 26.04 18.01 3.62
N SER A 311 26.71 17.80 2.48
CA SER A 311 26.39 16.73 1.54
C SER A 311 27.63 15.91 1.18
N ARG A 312 27.42 14.65 0.82
CA ARG A 312 28.46 13.74 0.34
C ARG A 312 28.05 13.12 -0.99
N PRO A 313 28.99 12.89 -1.93
CA PRO A 313 28.68 12.25 -3.19
C PRO A 313 28.21 10.81 -2.96
N ALA A 314 27.23 10.37 -3.73
CA ALA A 314 26.91 8.95 -3.79
C ALA A 314 28.02 8.19 -4.53
N ALA A 315 28.28 6.94 -4.14
CA ALA A 315 29.26 6.13 -4.83
C ALA A 315 28.83 5.84 -6.28
N THR A 316 29.78 5.97 -7.20
CA THR A 316 29.61 5.69 -8.63
C THR A 316 29.99 4.23 -8.94
N GLY A 317 29.49 3.70 -10.06
CA GLY A 317 29.75 2.31 -10.46
C GLY A 317 28.55 1.37 -10.29
N SER A 318 28.81 0.06 -10.25
CA SER A 318 27.77 -0.98 -10.15
C SER A 318 28.21 -2.14 -9.25
N GLY A 319 27.26 -2.95 -8.80
CA GLY A 319 27.54 -4.11 -7.95
C GLY A 319 27.94 -3.77 -6.51
N THR A 320 28.49 -4.76 -5.81
CA THR A 320 28.92 -4.69 -4.40
C THR A 320 29.99 -3.60 -4.13
N PRO A 321 31.02 -3.39 -4.98
CA PRO A 321 32.07 -2.40 -4.71
C PRO A 321 31.55 -0.96 -4.59
N ARG A 322 30.47 -0.64 -5.32
CA ARG A 322 29.79 0.66 -5.18
C ARG A 322 29.30 0.90 -3.75
N TRP A 323 28.71 -0.13 -3.13
CA TRP A 323 28.09 0.01 -1.82
C TRP A 323 29.11 -0.04 -0.69
N GLU A 324 30.22 -0.75 -0.86
CA GLU A 324 31.37 -0.72 0.05
C GLU A 324 32.00 0.68 0.09
N ALA A 325 32.26 1.28 -1.08
CA ALA A 325 32.76 2.65 -1.16
C ALA A 325 31.77 3.69 -0.56
N LEU A 326 30.47 3.45 -0.72
CA LEU A 326 29.45 4.29 -0.07
C LEU A 326 29.48 4.12 1.46
N ALA A 327 29.68 2.90 1.96
CA ALA A 327 29.76 2.61 3.38
C ALA A 327 30.99 3.27 4.03
N GLU A 328 32.14 3.23 3.37
CA GLU A 328 33.36 3.91 3.81
C GLU A 328 33.17 5.43 3.90
N SER A 329 32.52 6.04 2.89
CA SER A 329 32.28 7.49 2.89
C SER A 329 31.21 7.95 3.90
N LEU A 330 30.46 7.02 4.48
CA LEU A 330 29.40 7.24 5.48
C LEU A 330 29.68 6.54 6.81
N SER A 331 30.95 6.31 7.14
CA SER A 331 31.37 5.55 8.34
C SER A 331 30.91 6.15 9.68
N ASP A 332 30.57 7.45 9.69
CA ASP A 332 30.04 8.23 10.81
C ASP A 332 28.50 8.35 10.82
N CYS A 333 27.82 7.75 9.83
CA CYS A 333 26.37 7.72 9.74
C CYS A 333 25.82 6.41 10.30
N CYS A 334 24.79 6.48 11.15
CA CYS A 334 24.14 5.29 11.68
C CYS A 334 23.04 4.75 10.75
N ALA A 335 22.47 5.62 9.91
CA ALA A 335 21.39 5.28 9.02
C ALA A 335 21.40 6.07 7.70
N ILE A 336 20.76 5.51 6.68
CA ILE A 336 20.43 6.19 5.41
C ILE A 336 18.92 6.18 5.22
N LEU A 337 18.31 7.34 5.03
CA LEU A 337 16.90 7.51 4.69
C LEU A 337 16.73 7.57 3.17
N ALA A 338 15.89 6.71 2.61
CA ALA A 338 15.54 6.71 1.18
C ALA A 338 14.11 6.20 0.98
N THR A 339 13.46 6.53 -0.14
CA THR A 339 12.11 5.99 -0.43
C THR A 339 12.15 4.48 -0.67
N SER A 340 13.25 4.02 -1.26
CA SER A 340 13.46 2.64 -1.62
C SER A 340 14.95 2.34 -1.81
N ALA A 341 15.33 1.08 -1.62
CA ALA A 341 16.67 0.56 -1.86
C ALA A 341 16.57 -0.92 -2.23
N GLY A 342 17.39 -1.41 -3.17
CA GLY A 342 17.49 -2.83 -3.50
C GLY A 342 18.09 -3.67 -2.37
N ASP A 343 17.96 -4.99 -2.45
CA ASP A 343 18.41 -5.90 -1.38
C ASP A 343 19.93 -5.94 -1.22
N ASN A 344 20.68 -5.91 -2.33
CA ASN A 344 22.14 -5.89 -2.32
C ASN A 344 22.71 -4.67 -1.55
N PRO A 345 22.34 -3.41 -1.86
CA PRO A 345 22.79 -2.26 -1.07
C PRO A 345 22.43 -2.36 0.41
N ARG A 346 21.22 -2.83 0.75
CA ARG A 346 20.79 -2.97 2.15
C ARG A 346 21.67 -3.92 2.92
N LYS A 347 22.04 -5.05 2.32
CA LYS A 347 22.91 -6.05 2.94
C LYS A 347 24.31 -5.51 3.17
N VAL A 348 24.93 -4.96 2.13
CA VAL A 348 26.31 -4.43 2.20
C VAL A 348 26.44 -3.30 3.20
N LEU A 349 25.48 -2.37 3.23
CA LEU A 349 25.48 -1.25 4.17
C LEU A 349 25.24 -1.71 5.61
N ALA A 350 24.37 -2.71 5.82
CA ALA A 350 24.13 -3.29 7.13
C ALA A 350 25.36 -4.01 7.69
N ASP A 351 26.13 -4.73 6.85
CA ASP A 351 27.38 -5.37 7.23
C ASP A 351 28.43 -4.34 7.71
N HIS A 352 28.34 -3.10 7.23
CA HIS A 352 29.15 -1.97 7.67
C HIS A 352 28.50 -1.15 8.79
N GLY A 353 27.42 -1.63 9.39
CA GLY A 353 26.71 -1.00 10.51
C GLY A 353 25.84 0.20 10.15
N ILE A 354 25.53 0.41 8.87
CA ILE A 354 24.69 1.50 8.37
C ILE A 354 23.32 0.92 8.01
N THR A 355 22.29 1.35 8.73
CA THR A 355 20.93 0.84 8.49
C THR A 355 20.22 1.67 7.43
N VAL A 356 19.77 1.04 6.34
CA VAL A 356 18.91 1.72 5.35
C VAL A 356 17.46 1.68 5.84
N LEU A 357 16.89 2.85 6.13
CA LEU A 357 15.51 3.02 6.56
C LEU A 357 14.70 3.54 5.37
N LEU A 358 13.59 2.85 5.08
CA LEU A 358 12.68 3.28 4.04
C LEU A 358 11.67 4.25 4.63
N SER A 359 11.67 5.47 4.13
CA SER A 359 10.74 6.51 4.56
C SER A 359 10.46 7.45 3.38
N GLU A 360 9.29 8.07 3.38
CA GLU A 360 8.89 9.10 2.42
C GLU A 360 8.32 10.29 3.21
N GLY A 361 8.52 11.51 2.71
CA GLY A 361 7.99 12.73 3.33
C GLY A 361 9.07 13.67 3.84
N ASP A 362 8.69 14.60 4.72
CA ASP A 362 9.55 15.69 5.19
C ASP A 362 10.83 15.18 5.89
N ILE A 363 11.98 15.71 5.47
CA ILE A 363 13.28 15.31 6.00
C ILE A 363 13.41 15.72 7.46
N ALA A 364 13.02 16.95 7.81
CA ALA A 364 13.24 17.49 9.15
C ALA A 364 12.47 16.69 10.21
N ALA A 365 11.19 16.38 9.96
CA ALA A 365 10.36 15.58 10.84
C ALA A 365 10.89 14.14 10.98
N THR A 366 11.31 13.52 9.87
CA THR A 366 11.80 12.13 9.90
C THR A 366 13.14 12.00 10.63
N VAL A 367 14.05 12.97 10.40
CA VAL A 367 15.33 13.02 11.09
C VAL A 367 15.12 13.30 12.59
N ASP A 368 14.24 14.23 12.97
CA ASP A 368 13.98 14.56 14.37
C ASP A 368 13.48 13.36 15.20
N VAL A 369 12.68 12.47 14.60
CA VAL A 369 12.25 11.21 15.23
C VAL A 369 13.45 10.31 15.58
N LEU A 370 14.47 10.25 14.73
CA LEU A 370 15.68 9.45 15.00
C LEU A 370 16.53 10.03 16.14
N TYR A 371 16.51 11.35 16.33
CA TYR A 371 17.17 12.03 17.45
C TYR A 371 16.30 12.11 18.72
N GLY A 372 15.05 11.62 18.68
CA GLY A 372 14.19 11.46 19.85
C GLY A 372 13.17 12.59 20.09
N GLY A 373 12.92 13.46 19.11
CA GLY A 373 12.04 14.64 19.22
C GLY A 373 10.54 14.35 19.42
N GLY A 374 10.10 13.08 19.34
CA GLY A 374 8.69 12.69 19.51
C GLY A 374 8.18 12.54 20.96
N LYS A 375 9.00 12.78 21.99
CA LYS A 375 8.57 12.69 23.42
C LYS A 375 8.86 13.98 24.21
N LYS A 376 8.03 15.00 24.03
CA LYS A 376 7.72 15.97 25.10
C LYS A 376 6.22 15.97 25.36
N GLY A 377 5.82 15.24 26.39
CA GLY A 377 4.44 15.14 26.83
C GLY A 377 3.87 16.49 27.28
N LYS A 378 2.60 16.73 26.93
CA LYS A 378 1.72 17.63 27.66
C LYS A 378 1.54 17.07 29.08
N GLY A 379 2.44 17.46 29.97
CA GLY A 379 2.25 17.33 31.41
C GLY A 379 1.12 18.27 31.84
N CYS A 380 -0.04 17.69 32.11
CA CYS A 380 -1.13 18.34 32.83
C CYS A 380 -0.59 18.74 34.21
N LYS A 381 -0.33 20.04 34.43
CA LYS A 381 -0.08 20.56 35.78
C LYS A 381 -1.39 20.48 36.57
N LYS A 382 -1.41 19.63 37.59
CA LYS A 382 -2.21 19.87 38.80
C LYS A 382 -1.52 20.99 39.58
N GLY A 383 -2.29 21.99 39.95
CA GLY A 383 -1.89 23.15 40.75
C GLY A 383 -3.10 24.03 40.91
#